data_AF-A0A329SNR3-F1
#
_entry.id   AF-A0A329SNR3-F1
#
_cell.length_a   1.000
_cell.length_b   1.000
_cell.length_c   1.000
_cell.angle_alpha   90.00
_cell.angle_beta   90.00
_cell.angle_gamma   90.00
#
_symmetry.space_group_name_H-M   'P 1'
#
loop_
_entity.id
_entity.type
_entity.pdbx_description
1 polymer ?
#
loop_
_entity_poly.entity_id
_entity_poly.type
_entity_poly.pdbx_seq_one_letter_code
_entity_poly.pdbx_strand_id
1 'polypeptide(L)'
;MAGHDGNLSTSLTLGLGLLAATMTLITAGSVGLVGFMLGRQIPQQETESFSSQKRNKHEHENATHEQERHHRLRIPSGTASEDVKITDKKAIMDVRISGIRPLIPPAILLEEIPLTTKIVQTINRGRQGLANILRRLDDRLVVVVGPCSIHDTDAAMDYAKRLLELKKELNKDLLIVMRVYFEKPRTTVGWKGLINDPDLDGSFNINKGLRVARELLAAINELGLPAGCEFLDTMSPQFISDLVSWGAIGARTTECQLHRELCSGLSMPIGFKNGTGGDLQLAVDAVVAAKHSHCFLSVSSQGLAAIVNTSGNDTCHLILRGGKSGPNFEKEHVDDASARMLKANLVDNVMIDCSHGNSQKKHKNQVKVAANIADQLRTGDDRIVGVMLESNIEEGNQPLTPGKPLVYGKSVTDACMGWETTVEVLRDLAAAVRERRAKNHQ
;
A
#
# COMPACT_ATOMS: atom_id res chain seq x y z
N MET A 1 -24.72 43.65 57.83
CA MET A 1 -24.14 42.77 58.87
C MET A 1 -23.11 41.89 58.17
N ALA A 2 -21.90 41.86 58.74
CA ALA A 2 -20.77 40.91 58.64
C ALA A 2 -20.67 39.93 57.44
N GLY A 3 -19.49 39.64 56.85
CA GLY A 3 -18.13 39.87 57.32
C GLY A 3 -17.07 39.35 56.33
N HIS A 4 -15.83 39.73 56.62
CA HIS A 4 -14.56 39.27 56.05
C HIS A 4 -14.36 37.75 56.17
N ASP A 5 -13.76 37.11 55.17
CA ASP A 5 -12.49 36.37 55.29
C ASP A 5 -12.13 35.63 53.99
N GLY A 6 -10.86 35.72 53.57
CA GLY A 6 -10.38 34.93 52.41
C GLY A 6 -9.08 35.41 51.79
N ASN A 7 -7.99 35.49 52.56
CA ASN A 7 -6.66 35.72 51.99
C ASN A 7 -5.56 35.10 52.87
N LEU A 8 -5.49 33.76 52.92
CA LEU A 8 -4.34 33.09 53.59
C LEU A 8 -3.90 31.76 52.96
N SER A 9 -4.42 31.35 51.80
CA SER A 9 -4.14 30.02 51.22
C SER A 9 -3.08 29.98 50.12
N THR A 10 -2.64 31.11 49.56
CA THR A 10 -1.79 31.15 48.35
C THR A 10 -0.30 31.26 48.63
N SER A 11 0.12 31.65 49.84
CA SER A 11 1.54 31.85 50.16
C SER A 11 2.25 30.60 50.69
N LEU A 12 1.52 29.59 51.19
CA LEU A 12 2.13 28.35 51.72
C LEU A 12 2.51 27.36 50.60
N THR A 13 1.75 27.35 49.50
CA THR A 13 1.93 26.39 48.40
C THR A 13 3.13 26.73 47.51
N LEU A 14 3.52 28.02 47.41
CA LEU A 14 4.73 28.43 46.69
C LEU A 14 6.02 28.14 47.48
N GLY A 15 5.99 28.18 48.82
CA GLY A 15 7.16 27.95 49.67
C GLY A 15 7.64 26.49 49.68
N LEU A 16 6.72 25.53 49.55
CA LEU A 16 7.03 24.10 49.52
C LEU A 16 7.62 23.64 48.17
N GLY A 17 7.25 24.29 47.05
CA GLY A 17 7.79 23.96 45.73
C GLY A 17 9.27 24.31 45.55
N LEU A 18 9.74 25.40 46.19
CA LEU A 18 11.12 25.88 46.05
C LEU A 18 12.12 25.05 46.88
N LEU A 19 11.66 24.41 47.96
CA LEU A 19 12.49 23.53 48.81
C LEU A 19 12.68 22.13 48.19
N ALA A 20 11.71 21.63 47.43
CA ALA A 20 11.85 20.37 46.71
C ALA A 20 12.85 20.46 45.55
N ALA A 21 12.86 21.58 44.81
CA ALA A 21 13.75 21.80 43.67
C ALA A 21 15.23 21.94 44.07
N THR A 22 15.52 22.45 45.28
CA THR A 22 16.90 22.64 45.76
C THR A 22 17.51 21.34 46.32
N MET A 23 16.73 20.40 46.85
CA MET A 23 17.26 19.09 47.28
C MET A 23 17.58 18.13 46.13
N THR A 24 16.93 18.24 44.97
CA THR A 24 17.21 17.34 43.82
C THR A 24 18.51 17.70 43.08
N LEU A 25 18.96 18.95 43.17
CA LEU A 25 20.21 19.41 42.56
C LEU A 25 21.46 18.97 43.35
N ILE A 26 21.35 18.73 44.65
CA ILE A 26 22.49 18.38 45.52
C ILE A 26 22.85 16.88 45.44
N THR A 27 21.88 16.02 45.08
CA THR A 27 22.11 14.57 44.90
C THR A 27 22.63 14.19 43.51
N ALA A 28 22.38 14.99 42.48
CA ALA A 28 22.91 14.73 41.13
C ALA A 28 24.41 15.08 40.98
N GLY A 29 24.89 16.10 41.70
CA GLY A 29 26.29 16.55 41.63
C GLY A 29 27.30 15.62 42.33
N SER A 30 26.85 14.82 43.31
CA SER A 30 27.72 13.98 44.13
C SER A 30 28.00 12.60 43.52
N VAL A 31 27.13 12.09 42.64
CA VAL A 31 27.33 10.78 41.97
C VAL A 31 28.26 10.89 40.75
N GLY A 32 28.28 12.04 40.07
CA GLY A 32 29.14 12.27 38.90
C GLY A 32 30.64 12.40 39.21
N LEU A 33 30.99 12.85 40.42
CA LEU A 33 32.40 13.08 40.79
C LEU A 33 33.14 11.80 41.21
N VAL A 34 32.42 10.81 41.74
CA VAL A 34 33.00 9.53 42.21
C VAL A 34 33.30 8.58 41.05
N GLY A 35 32.48 8.60 39.98
CA GLY A 35 32.71 7.78 38.78
C GLY A 35 33.93 8.20 37.96
N PHE A 36 34.35 9.47 38.02
CA PHE A 36 35.46 10.01 37.23
C PHE A 36 36.84 9.74 37.88
N MET A 37 36.91 9.44 39.18
CA MET A 37 38.18 9.22 39.90
C MET A 37 38.64 7.76 39.99
N LEU A 38 37.81 6.77 39.60
CA LEU A 38 38.14 5.34 39.70
C LEU A 38 38.57 4.69 38.37
N GLY A 39 38.70 5.46 37.30
CA GLY A 39 39.02 4.97 35.95
C GLY A 39 40.47 5.17 35.50
N ARG A 40 41.47 4.96 36.37
CA ARG A 40 42.89 4.98 35.97
C ARG A 40 43.71 3.89 36.67
N GLN A 41 44.61 3.29 35.89
CA GLN A 41 45.63 2.26 36.21
C GLN A 41 45.08 0.81 36.11
N ILE A 42 45.69 -0.20 35.45
CA ILE A 42 47.09 -0.52 35.10
C ILE A 42 47.15 -1.44 33.80
N PRO A 43 48.28 -2.03 33.31
CA PRO A 43 48.85 -1.80 31.97
C PRO A 43 48.99 -3.06 31.05
N GLN A 44 49.64 -2.86 29.89
CA GLN A 44 50.05 -3.85 28.88
C GLN A 44 50.96 -4.98 29.40
N GLN A 45 50.91 -6.14 28.71
CA GLN A 45 52.07 -7.01 28.55
C GLN A 45 52.09 -7.69 27.16
N GLU A 46 53.27 -7.68 26.55
CA GLU A 46 53.63 -8.20 25.22
C GLU A 46 54.09 -9.67 25.25
N THR A 47 54.14 -10.26 24.03
CA THR A 47 54.97 -11.39 23.55
C THR A 47 54.68 -12.82 24.00
N GLU A 48 54.37 -13.70 23.03
CA GLU A 48 55.34 -14.70 22.54
C GLU A 48 54.86 -15.40 21.25
N SER A 49 55.81 -15.58 20.33
CA SER A 49 55.73 -16.34 19.08
C SER A 49 56.27 -17.75 19.29
N PHE A 50 55.64 -18.81 18.75
CA PHE A 50 56.37 -20.04 18.43
C PHE A 50 55.84 -20.80 17.19
N SER A 51 56.85 -21.23 16.45
CA SER A 51 57.03 -22.01 15.21
C SER A 51 55.98 -23.00 14.68
N SER A 52 56.07 -23.13 13.35
CA SER A 52 55.63 -24.22 12.49
C SER A 52 56.21 -25.61 12.84
N GLN A 53 55.44 -26.68 12.60
CA GLN A 53 56.01 -27.95 12.09
C GLN A 53 54.98 -28.78 11.30
N LYS A 54 55.50 -29.47 10.28
CA LYS A 54 54.84 -30.23 9.20
C LYS A 54 54.51 -31.70 9.58
N ARG A 55 53.69 -32.32 8.70
CA ARG A 55 53.62 -33.77 8.31
C ARG A 55 52.86 -34.69 9.29
N ASN A 56 52.03 -35.67 8.89
CA ASN A 56 51.93 -36.57 7.72
C ASN A 56 50.44 -36.86 7.38
N LYS A 57 50.02 -36.92 6.10
CA LYS A 57 49.88 -38.14 5.26
C LYS A 57 49.33 -39.40 5.98
N HIS A 58 48.06 -39.69 5.72
CA HIS A 58 47.59 -41.05 5.43
C HIS A 58 46.34 -40.97 4.53
N GLU A 59 46.55 -41.26 3.25
CA GLU A 59 45.52 -41.80 2.36
C GLU A 59 45.45 -43.30 2.60
N HIS A 60 44.25 -43.84 2.79
CA HIS A 60 43.81 -45.07 2.15
C HIS A 60 42.29 -45.25 2.35
N GLU A 61 41.61 -45.40 1.20
CA GLU A 61 40.52 -46.35 0.97
C GLU A 61 39.29 -46.30 1.89
N ASN A 62 38.19 -45.76 1.36
CA ASN A 62 37.01 -46.58 1.10
C ASN A 62 36.02 -45.81 0.22
N ALA A 63 36.02 -46.15 -1.07
CA ALA A 63 34.90 -45.91 -1.95
C ALA A 63 33.86 -47.01 -1.70
N THR A 64 32.67 -46.64 -1.22
CA THR A 64 31.39 -47.33 -1.48
C THR A 64 30.26 -46.54 -0.82
N HIS A 65 29.14 -46.39 -1.54
CA HIS A 65 27.92 -45.63 -1.21
C HIS A 65 27.89 -44.14 -1.58
N GLU A 66 27.92 -43.85 -2.88
CA GLU A 66 27.14 -42.74 -3.45
C GLU A 66 25.64 -43.07 -3.31
N GLN A 67 25.09 -42.80 -2.13
CA GLN A 67 23.66 -42.54 -1.98
C GLN A 67 23.44 -41.05 -2.26
N GLU A 68 22.46 -40.76 -3.12
CA GLU A 68 21.93 -39.44 -3.43
C GLU A 68 21.64 -38.64 -2.15
N ARG A 69 22.66 -37.95 -1.63
CA ARG A 69 22.47 -36.94 -0.60
C ARG A 69 21.92 -35.73 -1.30
N HIS A 70 20.60 -35.54 -1.23
CA HIS A 70 20.01 -34.21 -1.34
C HIS A 70 20.93 -33.22 -0.63
N HIS A 71 21.56 -32.33 -1.40
CA HIS A 71 22.40 -31.26 -0.88
C HIS A 71 21.51 -30.33 -0.06
N ARG A 72 21.24 -30.69 1.20
CA ARG A 72 20.83 -29.71 2.20
C ARG A 72 21.99 -28.74 2.27
N LEU A 73 21.75 -27.50 1.87
CA LEU A 73 22.68 -26.39 2.04
C LEU A 73 22.96 -26.26 3.55
N ARG A 74 24.00 -26.94 4.01
CA ARG A 74 24.50 -26.80 5.38
C ARG A 74 25.41 -25.60 5.34
N ILE A 75 24.96 -24.48 5.90
CA ILE A 75 25.84 -23.35 6.17
C ILE A 75 26.89 -23.87 7.16
N PRO A 76 28.19 -23.93 6.79
CA PRO A 76 29.23 -24.34 7.72
C PRO A 76 29.23 -23.38 8.91
N SER A 77 29.14 -23.90 10.13
CA SER A 77 29.10 -23.12 11.38
C SER A 77 30.43 -22.47 11.74
N GLY A 78 31.21 -22.00 10.75
CA GLY A 78 32.59 -21.56 10.96
C GLY A 78 33.08 -20.49 9.99
N THR A 79 32.18 -19.81 9.26
CA THR A 79 32.54 -18.62 8.46
C THR A 79 31.77 -17.36 8.87
N ALA A 80 30.93 -17.44 9.91
CA ALA A 80 30.54 -16.26 10.64
C ALA A 80 31.75 -15.82 11.46
N SER A 81 32.40 -14.72 11.06
CA SER A 81 33.34 -14.05 11.93
C SER A 81 32.58 -13.68 13.21
N GLU A 82 32.94 -14.36 14.30
CA GLU A 82 32.36 -14.30 15.64
C GLU A 82 31.00 -15.03 15.80
N ASP A 83 31.05 -16.23 16.38
CA ASP A 83 29.91 -16.74 17.16
C ASP A 83 29.44 -15.62 18.09
N VAL A 84 28.13 -15.35 18.12
CA VAL A 84 27.54 -14.33 19.00
C VAL A 84 28.05 -14.60 20.41
N LYS A 85 28.91 -13.71 20.93
CA LYS A 85 29.35 -13.77 22.32
C LYS A 85 28.07 -13.73 23.16
N ILE A 86 27.82 -14.78 23.96
CA ILE A 86 26.56 -14.99 24.69
C ILE A 86 26.18 -13.77 25.56
N THR A 87 27.16 -12.93 25.89
CA THR A 87 27.03 -11.72 26.69
C THR A 87 26.97 -10.41 25.88
N ASP A 88 27.02 -10.45 24.55
CA ASP A 88 26.96 -9.26 23.72
C ASP A 88 25.54 -8.68 23.66
N LYS A 89 25.32 -7.61 24.43
CA LYS A 89 24.06 -6.86 24.44
C LYS A 89 23.71 -6.24 23.09
N LYS A 90 24.67 -6.03 22.19
CA LYS A 90 24.39 -5.55 20.83
C LYS A 90 23.90 -6.67 19.92
N ALA A 91 24.13 -7.94 20.27
CA ALA A 91 23.67 -9.08 19.49
C ALA A 91 22.18 -9.40 19.66
N ILE A 92 21.47 -8.73 20.56
CA ILE A 92 20.03 -8.93 20.82
C ILE A 92 19.13 -7.84 20.22
N MET A 93 19.69 -6.76 19.68
CA MET A 93 18.94 -5.63 19.11
C MET A 93 19.52 -5.20 17.77
N ASP A 94 18.66 -4.95 16.78
CA ASP A 94 19.00 -4.35 15.48
C ASP A 94 20.14 -5.01 14.69
N VAL A 95 20.51 -6.25 15.02
CA VAL A 95 21.61 -7.02 14.38
C VAL A 95 21.46 -7.23 12.88
N ARG A 96 20.27 -6.99 12.32
CA ARG A 96 19.96 -7.06 10.89
C ARG A 96 19.47 -5.73 10.30
N ILE A 97 19.66 -4.62 11.02
CA ILE A 97 19.26 -3.28 10.59
C ILE A 97 20.51 -2.51 10.16
N SER A 98 20.61 -2.18 8.87
CA SER A 98 21.75 -1.42 8.33
C SER A 98 21.71 0.07 8.68
N GLY A 99 20.55 0.60 9.05
CA GLY A 99 20.38 1.99 9.49
C GLY A 99 18.91 2.35 9.67
N ILE A 100 18.67 3.38 10.50
CA ILE A 100 17.35 3.95 10.76
C ILE A 100 17.43 5.44 10.45
N ARG A 101 16.51 5.93 9.63
CA ARG A 101 16.38 7.35 9.29
C ARG A 101 14.96 7.82 9.61
N PRO A 102 14.78 9.06 10.09
CA PRO A 102 13.45 9.58 10.34
C PRO A 102 12.68 9.79 9.04
N LEU A 103 11.38 9.51 9.09
CA LEU A 103 10.43 9.85 8.04
C LEU A 103 9.85 11.24 8.33
N ILE A 104 9.58 12.02 7.29
CA ILE A 104 8.84 13.28 7.41
C ILE A 104 7.48 13.03 8.10
N PRO A 105 7.08 13.82 9.12
CA PRO A 105 5.74 13.71 9.68
C PRO A 105 4.64 14.02 8.66
N PRO A 106 3.50 13.29 8.64
CA PRO A 106 2.41 13.56 7.71
C PRO A 106 1.93 15.02 7.72
N ALA A 107 1.81 15.64 8.91
CA ALA A 107 1.35 17.01 9.08
C ALA A 107 2.16 18.04 8.27
N ILE A 108 3.47 17.80 8.07
CA ILE A 108 4.30 18.69 7.26
C ILE A 108 3.88 18.63 5.79
N LEU A 109 3.67 17.44 5.23
CA LEU A 109 3.23 17.28 3.85
C LEU A 109 1.78 17.74 3.63
N LEU A 110 0.91 17.58 4.63
CA LEU A 110 -0.46 18.09 4.58
C LEU A 110 -0.49 19.63 4.54
N GLU A 111 0.41 20.29 5.26
CA GLU A 111 0.54 21.75 5.29
C GLU A 111 1.17 22.30 4.01
N GLU A 112 2.26 21.70 3.54
CA GLU A 112 2.98 22.15 2.34
C GLU A 112 2.17 21.92 1.05
N ILE A 113 1.34 20.87 1.03
CA ILE A 113 0.48 20.51 -0.11
C ILE A 113 -0.97 20.39 0.41
N PRO A 114 -1.65 21.54 0.59
CA PRO A 114 -2.99 21.58 1.17
C PRO A 114 -4.06 21.21 0.13
N LEU A 115 -5.24 20.83 0.64
CA LEU A 115 -6.40 20.59 -0.19
C LEU A 115 -7.05 21.92 -0.61
N THR A 116 -7.06 22.23 -1.90
CA THR A 116 -7.86 23.33 -2.43
C THR A 116 -9.35 22.97 -2.39
N THR A 117 -10.23 23.97 -2.49
CA THR A 117 -11.68 23.73 -2.62
C THR A 117 -12.02 22.82 -3.79
N LYS A 118 -11.30 22.95 -4.92
CA LYS A 118 -11.54 22.13 -6.12
C LYS A 118 -11.14 20.68 -5.88
N ILE A 119 -9.99 20.44 -5.25
CA ILE A 119 -9.55 19.10 -4.84
C ILE A 119 -10.61 18.44 -3.94
N VAL A 120 -11.07 19.15 -2.90
CA VAL A 120 -12.11 18.63 -1.99
C VAL A 120 -13.39 18.28 -2.74
N GLN A 121 -13.83 19.11 -3.68
CA GLN A 121 -15.01 18.82 -4.50
C GLN A 121 -14.81 17.60 -5.40
N THR A 122 -13.65 17.45 -6.04
CA THR A 122 -13.33 16.27 -6.87
C THR A 122 -13.40 14.99 -6.05
N ILE A 123 -12.77 14.99 -4.87
CA ILE A 123 -12.70 13.82 -3.99
C ILE A 123 -14.08 13.47 -3.44
N ASN A 124 -14.82 14.44 -2.92
CA ASN A 124 -16.14 14.19 -2.36
C ASN A 124 -17.13 13.71 -3.42
N ARG A 125 -17.08 14.27 -4.64
CA ARG A 125 -17.90 13.77 -5.77
C ARG A 125 -17.51 12.35 -6.17
N GLY A 126 -16.21 12.05 -6.20
CA GLY A 126 -15.70 10.70 -6.46
C GLY A 126 -16.20 9.69 -5.43
N ARG A 127 -15.93 9.95 -4.15
CA ARG A 127 -16.33 9.08 -3.02
C ARG A 127 -17.84 8.89 -2.95
N GLN A 128 -18.61 9.97 -3.07
CA GLN A 128 -20.07 9.89 -3.04
C GLN A 128 -20.62 9.13 -4.25
N GLY A 129 -20.10 9.37 -5.45
CA GLY A 129 -20.53 8.66 -6.66
C GLY A 129 -20.24 7.16 -6.57
N LEU A 130 -19.06 6.77 -6.09
CA LEU A 130 -18.73 5.37 -5.81
C LEU A 130 -19.68 4.75 -4.77
N ALA A 131 -19.91 5.45 -3.66
CA ALA A 131 -20.81 4.97 -2.63
C ALA A 131 -22.26 4.82 -3.14
N ASN A 132 -22.72 5.72 -4.01
CA ASN A 132 -24.04 5.62 -4.64
C ASN A 132 -24.15 4.39 -5.53
N ILE A 133 -23.14 4.10 -6.35
CA ILE A 133 -23.12 2.90 -7.20
C ILE A 133 -23.13 1.62 -6.33
N LEU A 134 -22.31 1.57 -5.28
CA LEU A 134 -22.27 0.45 -4.33
C LEU A 134 -23.58 0.28 -3.54
N ARG A 135 -24.35 1.35 -3.37
CA ARG A 135 -25.68 1.32 -2.73
C ARG A 135 -26.82 1.15 -3.74
N ARG A 136 -26.52 0.92 -5.03
CA ARG A 136 -27.50 0.77 -6.11
C ARG A 136 -28.38 2.01 -6.34
N LEU A 137 -27.89 3.19 -5.95
CA LEU A 137 -28.56 4.48 -6.17
C LEU A 137 -28.13 5.16 -7.49
N ASP A 138 -27.09 4.64 -8.11
CA ASP A 138 -26.53 5.12 -9.38
C ASP A 138 -26.17 3.88 -10.22
N ASP A 139 -26.65 3.84 -11.46
CA ASP A 139 -26.53 2.70 -12.35
C ASP A 139 -25.32 2.79 -13.29
N ARG A 140 -24.42 3.76 -13.06
CA ARG A 140 -23.17 3.84 -13.81
C ARG A 140 -22.21 2.72 -13.42
N LEU A 141 -21.25 2.46 -14.30
CA LEU A 141 -20.15 1.53 -14.03
C LEU A 141 -18.93 2.29 -13.49
N VAL A 142 -18.36 1.85 -12.38
CA VAL A 142 -17.07 2.35 -11.89
C VAL A 142 -15.95 1.84 -12.79
N VAL A 143 -15.09 2.73 -13.27
CA VAL A 143 -13.94 2.35 -14.09
C VAL A 143 -12.66 2.88 -13.49
N VAL A 144 -11.87 1.98 -12.88
CA VAL A 144 -10.53 2.29 -12.36
C VAL A 144 -9.50 1.99 -13.44
N VAL A 145 -9.01 3.03 -14.12
CA VAL A 145 -8.18 2.88 -15.34
C VAL A 145 -6.94 3.77 -15.28
N GLY A 146 -5.80 3.21 -15.66
CA GLY A 146 -4.53 3.93 -15.69
C GLY A 146 -3.31 3.00 -15.59
N PRO A 147 -2.10 3.57 -15.42
CA PRO A 147 -0.86 2.80 -15.48
C PRO A 147 -0.80 1.70 -14.42
N CYS A 148 -0.09 0.60 -14.72
CA CYS A 148 0.17 -0.46 -13.73
C CYS A 148 0.83 0.12 -12.46
N SER A 149 1.88 0.92 -12.65
CA SER A 149 2.50 1.77 -11.64
C SER A 149 3.04 3.05 -12.28
N ILE A 150 3.07 4.13 -11.51
CA ILE A 150 3.58 5.44 -11.94
C ILE A 150 5.05 5.56 -11.57
N HIS A 151 5.90 5.81 -12.56
CA HIS A 151 7.34 6.07 -12.41
C HIS A 151 7.75 7.45 -12.94
N ASP A 152 6.88 8.09 -13.73
CA ASP A 152 7.09 9.39 -14.36
C ASP A 152 5.81 10.24 -14.13
N THR A 153 5.95 11.34 -13.40
CA THR A 153 4.84 12.23 -13.05
C THR A 153 4.34 13.04 -14.24
N ASP A 154 5.20 13.37 -15.19
CA ASP A 154 4.83 14.15 -16.37
C ASP A 154 4.00 13.29 -17.33
N ALA A 155 4.42 12.04 -17.55
CA ALA A 155 3.62 11.06 -18.29
C ALA A 155 2.27 10.78 -17.61
N ALA A 156 2.25 10.68 -16.27
CA ALA A 156 1.00 10.50 -15.53
C ALA A 156 0.05 11.69 -15.70
N MET A 157 0.57 12.92 -15.70
CA MET A 157 -0.24 14.12 -15.91
C MET A 157 -0.72 14.30 -17.35
N ASP A 158 0.05 13.88 -18.36
CA ASP A 158 -0.44 13.78 -19.74
C ASP A 158 -1.60 12.78 -19.83
N TYR A 159 -1.41 11.56 -19.32
CA TYR A 159 -2.45 10.55 -19.25
C TYR A 159 -3.73 11.07 -18.55
N ALA A 160 -3.58 11.75 -17.41
CA ALA A 160 -4.70 12.33 -16.66
C ALA A 160 -5.50 13.36 -17.49
N LYS A 161 -4.81 14.23 -18.25
CA LYS A 161 -5.46 15.22 -19.12
C LYS A 161 -6.25 14.55 -20.23
N ARG A 162 -5.69 13.51 -20.86
CA ARG A 162 -6.40 12.73 -21.89
C ARG A 162 -7.62 12.01 -21.31
N LEU A 163 -7.48 11.39 -20.13
CA LEU A 163 -8.55 10.68 -19.45
C LEU A 163 -9.67 11.61 -18.97
N LEU A 164 -9.35 12.85 -18.60
CA LEU A 164 -10.34 13.85 -18.23
C LEU A 164 -11.33 14.14 -19.36
N GLU A 165 -10.89 14.16 -20.62
CA GLU A 165 -11.79 14.37 -21.76
C GLU A 165 -12.75 13.19 -21.95
N LEU A 166 -12.27 11.95 -21.82
CA LEU A 166 -13.14 10.76 -21.85
C LEU A 166 -14.10 10.71 -20.66
N LYS A 167 -13.65 11.13 -19.47
CA LYS A 167 -14.51 11.28 -18.30
C LYS A 167 -15.66 12.24 -18.57
N LYS A 168 -15.42 13.37 -19.25
CA LYS A 168 -16.49 14.31 -19.64
C LYS A 168 -17.44 13.68 -20.66
N GLU A 169 -16.90 13.03 -21.68
CA GLU A 169 -17.66 12.36 -22.75
C GLU A 169 -18.61 11.28 -22.18
N LEU A 170 -18.11 10.43 -21.29
CA LEU A 170 -18.78 9.19 -20.86
C LEU A 170 -19.44 9.29 -19.47
N ASN A 171 -19.50 10.47 -18.86
CA ASN A 171 -19.94 10.68 -17.46
C ASN A 171 -21.36 10.16 -17.15
N LYS A 172 -22.23 10.05 -18.17
CA LYS A 172 -23.60 9.54 -18.00
C LYS A 172 -23.66 8.03 -17.76
N ASP A 173 -22.63 7.31 -18.15
CA ASP A 173 -22.60 5.85 -18.15
C ASP A 173 -21.46 5.31 -17.28
N LEU A 174 -20.35 6.04 -17.19
CA LEU A 174 -19.16 5.63 -16.45
C LEU A 174 -18.80 6.64 -15.35
N LEU A 175 -18.43 6.11 -14.19
CA LEU A 175 -17.70 6.85 -13.16
C LEU A 175 -16.21 6.50 -13.29
N ILE A 176 -15.47 7.32 -14.04
CA ILE A 176 -14.04 7.10 -14.31
C ILE A 176 -13.19 7.63 -13.14
N VAL A 177 -12.33 6.76 -12.63
CA VAL A 177 -11.32 7.03 -11.59
C VAL A 177 -9.95 6.67 -12.17
N MET A 178 -9.00 7.59 -12.11
CA MET A 178 -7.64 7.32 -12.56
C MET A 178 -6.95 6.36 -11.59
N ARG A 179 -6.36 5.29 -12.10
CA ARG A 179 -5.49 4.39 -11.35
C ARG A 179 -4.13 5.07 -11.12
N VAL A 180 -3.83 5.42 -9.87
CA VAL A 180 -2.59 6.11 -9.44
C VAL A 180 -1.83 5.24 -8.44
N TYR A 181 -1.19 4.18 -8.94
CA TYR A 181 -0.49 3.21 -8.09
C TYR A 181 1.01 3.51 -8.10
N PHE A 182 1.62 3.64 -6.91
CA PHE A 182 3.03 4.01 -6.82
C PHE A 182 3.98 2.82 -6.80
N GLU A 183 3.49 1.63 -6.44
CA GLU A 183 4.32 0.44 -6.33
C GLU A 183 3.57 -0.78 -6.86
N LYS A 184 4.35 -1.73 -7.41
CA LYS A 184 3.89 -3.09 -7.69
C LYS A 184 4.52 -4.06 -6.69
N PRO A 185 3.73 -4.75 -5.84
CA PRO A 185 4.29 -5.73 -4.91
C PRO A 185 4.97 -6.91 -5.63
N ARG A 186 6.24 -7.16 -5.34
CA ARG A 186 7.02 -8.28 -5.94
C ARG A 186 7.61 -9.21 -4.87
N THR A 187 7.67 -10.50 -5.21
CA THR A 187 8.36 -11.54 -4.41
C THR A 187 9.84 -11.65 -4.77
N THR A 188 10.27 -11.00 -5.84
CA THR A 188 11.66 -10.95 -6.31
C THR A 188 12.19 -9.52 -6.30
N VAL A 189 13.52 -9.38 -6.36
CA VAL A 189 14.22 -8.09 -6.37
C VAL A 189 13.83 -7.24 -7.60
N GLY A 190 13.76 -5.92 -7.41
CA GLY A 190 13.62 -4.90 -8.46
C GLY A 190 13.16 -3.56 -7.87
N TRP A 191 12.78 -2.61 -8.72
CA TRP A 191 12.29 -1.28 -8.32
C TRP A 191 11.09 -1.32 -7.35
N LYS A 192 11.16 -0.53 -6.27
CA LYS A 192 10.21 -0.55 -5.14
C LYS A 192 9.10 0.50 -5.25
N GLY A 193 8.95 1.13 -6.41
CA GLY A 193 7.90 2.11 -6.64
C GLY A 193 8.33 3.54 -6.32
N LEU A 194 7.53 4.50 -6.77
CA LEU A 194 7.85 5.94 -6.76
C LEU A 194 7.99 6.51 -5.35
N ILE A 195 7.19 6.03 -4.40
CA ILE A 195 7.31 6.46 -3.01
C ILE A 195 8.64 5.98 -2.42
N ASN A 196 9.00 4.72 -2.64
CA ASN A 196 10.19 4.15 -2.03
C ASN A 196 11.48 4.62 -2.71
N ASP A 197 11.48 4.70 -4.03
CA ASP A 197 12.66 4.94 -4.87
C ASP A 197 12.29 5.85 -6.05
N PRO A 198 12.06 7.16 -5.81
CA PRO A 198 11.55 8.09 -6.82
C PRO A 198 12.55 8.36 -7.97
N ASP A 199 13.83 8.13 -7.72
CA ASP A 199 14.93 8.41 -8.65
C ASP A 199 15.29 7.20 -9.54
N LEU A 200 14.61 6.06 -9.35
CA LEU A 200 14.81 4.82 -10.11
C LEU A 200 16.25 4.27 -10.05
N ASP A 201 17.00 4.63 -9.00
CA ASP A 201 18.43 4.36 -8.85
C ASP A 201 18.78 3.53 -7.60
N GLY A 202 17.79 3.15 -6.79
CA GLY A 202 17.99 2.41 -5.55
C GLY A 202 18.47 3.26 -4.37
N SER A 203 18.40 4.59 -4.46
CA SER A 203 18.79 5.51 -3.37
C SER A 203 17.82 5.49 -2.18
N PHE A 204 16.60 4.99 -2.39
CA PHE A 204 15.54 4.94 -1.38
C PHE A 204 15.24 6.30 -0.73
N ASN A 205 15.05 7.34 -1.56
CA ASN A 205 14.71 8.68 -1.09
C ASN A 205 13.22 8.80 -0.75
N ILE A 206 12.78 8.11 0.31
CA ILE A 206 11.36 7.96 0.67
C ILE A 206 10.69 9.32 0.98
N ASN A 207 11.38 10.24 1.66
CA ASN A 207 10.83 11.56 1.96
C ASN A 207 10.52 12.36 0.68
N LYS A 208 11.40 12.27 -0.33
CA LYS A 208 11.13 12.84 -1.67
C LYS A 208 9.97 12.12 -2.34
N GLY A 209 9.94 10.79 -2.31
CA GLY A 209 8.89 9.99 -2.95
C GLY A 209 7.49 10.26 -2.39
N LEU A 210 7.35 10.43 -1.06
CA LEU A 210 6.10 10.81 -0.41
C LEU A 210 5.60 12.18 -0.89
N ARG A 211 6.50 13.18 -0.97
CA ARG A 211 6.19 14.50 -1.50
C ARG A 211 5.70 14.43 -2.95
N VAL A 212 6.47 13.77 -3.81
CA VAL A 212 6.15 13.60 -5.24
C VAL A 212 4.80 12.89 -5.42
N ALA A 213 4.53 11.83 -4.66
CA ALA A 213 3.26 11.12 -4.70
C ALA A 213 2.07 12.02 -4.31
N ARG A 214 2.22 12.81 -3.24
CA ARG A 214 1.20 13.75 -2.78
C ARG A 214 0.95 14.88 -3.79
N GLU A 215 2.01 15.48 -4.33
CA GLU A 215 1.92 16.52 -5.36
C GLU A 215 1.18 16.02 -6.60
N LEU A 216 1.50 14.80 -7.06
CA LEU A 216 0.83 14.19 -8.20
C LEU A 216 -0.67 13.97 -7.94
N LEU A 217 -1.02 13.39 -6.78
CA LEU A 217 -2.42 13.18 -6.42
C LEU A 217 -3.19 14.50 -6.29
N ALA A 218 -2.57 15.53 -5.69
CA ALA A 218 -3.16 16.87 -5.61
C ALA A 218 -3.40 17.45 -7.00
N ALA A 219 -2.41 17.38 -7.90
CA ALA A 219 -2.51 17.88 -9.27
C ALA A 219 -3.60 17.16 -10.07
N ILE A 220 -3.71 15.83 -9.97
CA ILE A 220 -4.77 15.05 -10.64
C ILE A 220 -6.17 15.45 -10.13
N ASN A 221 -6.33 15.60 -8.81
CA ASN A 221 -7.62 16.03 -8.25
C ASN A 221 -7.95 17.49 -8.59
N GLU A 222 -6.94 18.37 -8.66
CA GLU A 222 -7.08 19.76 -9.10
C GLU A 222 -7.52 19.84 -10.57
N LEU A 223 -7.14 18.89 -11.42
CA LEU A 223 -7.69 18.80 -12.78
C LEU A 223 -9.20 18.47 -12.81
N GLY A 224 -9.75 17.88 -11.73
CA GLY A 224 -11.13 17.43 -11.67
C GLY A 224 -11.31 15.92 -11.93
N LEU A 225 -10.24 15.15 -11.84
CA LEU A 225 -10.23 13.70 -12.05
C LEU A 225 -10.00 12.99 -10.69
N PRO A 226 -10.94 12.16 -10.20
CA PRO A 226 -10.71 11.40 -8.97
C PRO A 226 -9.60 10.35 -9.19
N ALA A 227 -8.75 10.19 -8.17
CA ALA A 227 -7.68 9.19 -8.14
C ALA A 227 -8.01 7.98 -7.27
N GLY A 228 -7.55 6.81 -7.69
CA GLY A 228 -7.63 5.55 -6.95
C GLY A 228 -6.24 4.96 -6.69
N CYS A 229 -5.99 4.49 -5.47
CA CYS A 229 -4.71 3.92 -5.04
C CYS A 229 -4.86 2.50 -4.48
N GLU A 230 -3.75 1.78 -4.38
CA GLU A 230 -3.63 0.57 -3.56
C GLU A 230 -2.81 0.89 -2.31
N PHE A 231 -3.30 0.44 -1.15
CA PHE A 231 -2.63 0.63 0.12
C PHE A 231 -1.87 -0.64 0.50
N LEU A 232 -0.54 -0.56 0.42
CA LEU A 232 0.36 -1.71 0.61
C LEU A 232 0.81 -1.87 2.06
N ASP A 233 0.77 -0.81 2.84
CA ASP A 233 1.16 -0.75 4.23
C ASP A 233 0.17 0.14 5.03
N THR A 234 0.35 0.18 6.35
CA THR A 234 -0.55 0.88 7.28
C THR A 234 -0.10 2.29 7.66
N MET A 235 0.98 2.79 7.04
CA MET A 235 1.63 4.06 7.35
C MET A 235 1.44 5.08 6.23
N SER A 236 1.69 4.68 4.99
CA SER A 236 1.53 5.52 3.79
C SER A 236 0.14 6.16 3.66
N PRO A 237 -0.99 5.55 4.09
CA PRO A 237 -2.29 6.22 4.03
C PRO A 237 -2.33 7.57 4.76
N GLN A 238 -1.57 7.76 5.84
CA GLN A 238 -1.55 9.02 6.60
C GLN A 238 -1.03 10.21 5.77
N PHE A 239 -0.30 9.94 4.69
CA PHE A 239 0.32 10.95 3.84
C PHE A 239 -0.51 11.34 2.61
N ILE A 240 -1.34 10.43 2.12
CA ILE A 240 -1.97 10.57 0.79
C ILE A 240 -3.47 10.22 0.76
N SER A 241 -4.02 9.56 1.77
CA SER A 241 -5.38 9.02 1.69
C SER A 241 -6.48 10.09 1.61
N ASP A 242 -6.20 11.30 2.10
CA ASP A 242 -7.08 12.46 1.96
C ASP A 242 -7.30 12.86 0.49
N LEU A 243 -6.36 12.52 -0.41
CA LEU A 243 -6.43 12.77 -1.86
C LEU A 243 -6.99 11.61 -2.68
N VAL A 244 -7.41 10.52 -2.04
CA VAL A 244 -7.85 9.28 -2.71
C VAL A 244 -9.36 9.14 -2.66
N SER A 245 -9.97 8.87 -3.81
CA SER A 245 -11.42 8.67 -3.96
C SER A 245 -11.86 7.21 -3.89
N TRP A 246 -10.94 6.28 -4.16
CA TRP A 246 -11.17 4.83 -4.12
C TRP A 246 -9.88 4.10 -3.74
N GLY A 247 -9.96 3.07 -2.91
CA GLY A 247 -8.80 2.28 -2.50
C GLY A 247 -8.91 0.81 -2.92
N ALA A 248 -7.77 0.14 -3.02
CA ALA A 248 -7.70 -1.30 -3.16
C ALA A 248 -6.78 -1.94 -2.13
N ILE A 249 -7.12 -3.16 -1.73
CA ILE A 249 -6.23 -4.09 -1.04
C ILE A 249 -5.87 -5.24 -1.97
N GLY A 250 -4.56 -5.44 -2.13
CA GLY A 250 -4.01 -6.43 -3.02
C GLY A 250 -4.23 -7.87 -2.54
N ALA A 251 -4.20 -8.80 -3.49
CA ALA A 251 -4.43 -10.24 -3.26
C ALA A 251 -3.48 -10.91 -2.25
N ARG A 252 -2.38 -10.26 -1.87
CA ARG A 252 -1.41 -10.74 -0.87
C ARG A 252 -1.64 -10.17 0.53
N THR A 253 -2.42 -9.10 0.64
CA THR A 253 -2.71 -8.39 1.89
C THR A 253 -4.20 -8.45 2.25
N THR A 254 -5.07 -8.95 1.38
CA THR A 254 -6.50 -9.18 1.66
C THR A 254 -6.74 -10.03 2.91
N GLU A 255 -5.88 -11.02 3.17
CA GLU A 255 -5.97 -11.88 4.36
C GLU A 255 -5.27 -11.27 5.60
N CYS A 256 -4.52 -10.18 5.42
CA CYS A 256 -3.82 -9.55 6.53
C CYS A 256 -4.80 -8.80 7.44
N GLN A 257 -4.81 -9.18 8.71
CA GLN A 257 -5.65 -8.55 9.73
C GLN A 257 -5.40 -7.03 9.81
N LEU A 258 -4.14 -6.59 9.82
CA LEU A 258 -3.79 -5.17 9.89
C LEU A 258 -4.36 -4.36 8.70
N HIS A 259 -4.39 -4.94 7.50
CA HIS A 259 -5.00 -4.29 6.34
C HIS A 259 -6.53 -4.25 6.44
N ARG A 260 -7.17 -5.28 6.99
CA ARG A 260 -8.62 -5.30 7.22
C ARG A 260 -9.04 -4.22 8.24
N GLU A 261 -8.28 -4.10 9.33
CA GLU A 261 -8.45 -3.08 10.38
C GLU A 261 -8.13 -1.66 9.87
N LEU A 262 -7.14 -1.51 8.99
CA LEU A 262 -6.91 -0.24 8.30
C LEU A 262 -8.15 0.16 7.47
N CYS A 263 -8.69 -0.78 6.69
CA CYS A 263 -9.77 -0.52 5.74
C CYS A 263 -11.09 -0.14 6.40
N SER A 264 -11.34 -0.58 7.64
CA SER A 264 -12.50 -0.13 8.42
C SER A 264 -12.42 1.34 8.84
N GLY A 265 -11.25 1.96 8.76
CA GLY A 265 -11.04 3.39 9.07
C GLY A 265 -10.81 4.28 7.84
N LEU A 266 -10.61 3.69 6.66
CA LEU A 266 -10.36 4.45 5.44
C LEU A 266 -11.62 5.19 4.95
N SER A 267 -11.47 6.47 4.61
CA SER A 267 -12.59 7.39 4.32
C SER A 267 -13.20 7.25 2.92
N MET A 268 -12.81 6.23 2.16
CA MET A 268 -13.25 5.97 0.79
C MET A 268 -13.68 4.51 0.61
N PRO A 269 -14.45 4.19 -0.44
CA PRO A 269 -14.73 2.82 -0.80
C PRO A 269 -13.47 2.01 -1.08
N ILE A 270 -13.43 0.78 -0.56
CA ILE A 270 -12.28 -0.13 -0.68
C ILE A 270 -12.67 -1.41 -1.41
N GLY A 271 -11.92 -1.76 -2.45
CA GLY A 271 -12.04 -3.06 -3.11
C GLY A 271 -11.02 -4.07 -2.60
N PHE A 272 -11.47 -5.25 -2.19
CA PHE A 272 -10.62 -6.36 -1.78
C PHE A 272 -10.43 -7.37 -2.92
N LYS A 273 -9.19 -7.57 -3.35
CA LYS A 273 -8.86 -8.57 -4.38
C LYS A 273 -8.97 -9.99 -3.84
N ASN A 274 -9.56 -10.91 -4.62
CA ASN A 274 -9.46 -12.34 -4.32
C ASN A 274 -8.01 -12.81 -4.20
N GLY A 275 -7.79 -13.87 -3.43
CA GLY A 275 -6.45 -14.39 -3.13
C GLY A 275 -5.70 -14.83 -4.39
N THR A 276 -4.36 -14.86 -4.34
CA THR A 276 -3.55 -15.22 -5.52
C THR A 276 -3.81 -16.64 -6.05
N GLY A 277 -4.34 -17.53 -5.22
CA GLY A 277 -4.80 -18.87 -5.62
C GLY A 277 -6.11 -18.87 -6.41
N GLY A 278 -6.91 -17.81 -6.33
CA GLY A 278 -8.26 -17.72 -6.89
C GLY A 278 -9.37 -17.72 -5.83
N ASP A 279 -9.03 -17.95 -4.56
CA ASP A 279 -10.01 -18.03 -3.48
C ASP A 279 -10.71 -16.70 -3.21
N LEU A 280 -12.03 -16.70 -3.37
CA LEU A 280 -12.92 -15.57 -3.15
C LEU A 280 -13.25 -15.38 -1.67
N GLN A 281 -13.26 -16.46 -0.87
CA GLN A 281 -13.73 -16.41 0.51
C GLN A 281 -12.87 -15.45 1.35
N LEU A 282 -11.56 -15.45 1.13
CA LEU A 282 -10.63 -14.53 1.80
C LEU A 282 -10.99 -13.05 1.62
N ALA A 283 -11.51 -12.69 0.45
CA ALA A 283 -11.93 -11.33 0.14
C ALA A 283 -13.32 -11.01 0.68
N VAL A 284 -14.24 -11.98 0.66
CA VAL A 284 -15.56 -11.84 1.32
C VAL A 284 -15.36 -11.61 2.82
N ASP A 285 -14.52 -12.40 3.48
CA ASP A 285 -14.21 -12.25 4.90
C ASP A 285 -13.56 -10.90 5.21
N ALA A 286 -12.75 -10.37 4.29
CA ALA A 286 -12.15 -9.05 4.43
C ALA A 286 -13.19 -7.92 4.36
N VAL A 287 -14.18 -8.03 3.45
CA VAL A 287 -15.31 -7.08 3.37
C VAL A 287 -16.15 -7.13 4.65
N VAL A 288 -16.44 -8.34 5.17
CA VAL A 288 -17.14 -8.49 6.47
C VAL A 288 -16.34 -7.84 7.60
N ALA A 289 -15.04 -8.13 7.69
CA ALA A 289 -14.18 -7.57 8.73
C ALA A 289 -14.14 -6.05 8.67
N ALA A 290 -13.89 -5.46 7.50
CA ALA A 290 -13.77 -4.01 7.32
C ALA A 290 -15.07 -3.25 7.61
N LYS A 291 -16.24 -3.91 7.56
CA LYS A 291 -17.54 -3.30 7.92
C LYS A 291 -17.65 -2.98 9.42
N HIS A 292 -16.82 -3.57 10.27
CA HIS A 292 -16.92 -3.45 11.73
C HIS A 292 -15.87 -2.49 12.33
N SER A 293 -16.11 -2.07 13.57
CA SER A 293 -15.14 -1.30 14.35
C SER A 293 -13.92 -2.14 14.73
N HIS A 294 -12.74 -1.52 14.68
CA HIS A 294 -11.46 -2.13 15.04
C HIS A 294 -10.59 -1.16 15.83
N CYS A 295 -9.53 -1.70 16.42
CA CYS A 295 -8.47 -0.95 17.09
C CYS A 295 -7.11 -1.49 16.64
N PHE A 296 -6.25 -0.63 16.10
CA PHE A 296 -4.93 -1.04 15.59
C PHE A 296 -3.85 0.02 15.80
N LEU A 297 -2.58 -0.39 15.67
CA LEU A 297 -1.43 0.48 15.80
C LEU A 297 -1.10 1.16 14.46
N SER A 298 -0.89 2.47 14.48
CA SER A 298 -0.47 3.27 13.31
C SER A 298 0.40 4.44 13.75
N VAL A 299 0.50 5.49 12.95
CA VAL A 299 1.11 6.77 13.32
C VAL A 299 0.11 7.91 13.29
N SER A 300 0.29 8.86 14.19
CA SER A 300 -0.42 10.14 14.17
C SER A 300 0.11 11.04 13.06
N SER A 301 -0.60 12.13 12.79
CA SER A 301 -0.15 13.15 11.84
C SER A 301 1.17 13.81 12.25
N GLN A 302 1.55 13.76 13.53
CA GLN A 302 2.86 14.23 14.03
C GLN A 302 3.98 13.18 13.87
N GLY A 303 3.68 12.00 13.31
CA GLY A 303 4.67 10.94 13.09
C GLY A 303 4.99 10.10 14.32
N LEU A 304 4.14 10.15 15.37
CA LEU A 304 4.29 9.35 16.58
C LEU A 304 3.46 8.08 16.50
N ALA A 305 3.91 6.99 17.11
CA ALA A 305 3.11 5.78 17.25
C ALA A 305 1.78 6.09 17.94
N ALA A 306 0.68 5.55 17.39
CA ALA A 306 -0.68 5.88 17.81
C ALA A 306 -1.58 4.64 17.83
N ILE A 307 -2.62 4.70 18.66
CA ILE A 307 -3.73 3.75 18.69
C ILE A 307 -4.87 4.36 17.89
N VAL A 308 -5.35 3.67 16.86
CA VAL A 308 -6.44 4.11 15.98
C VAL A 308 -7.67 3.27 16.26
N ASN A 309 -8.79 3.92 16.56
CA ASN A 309 -10.12 3.28 16.66
C ASN A 309 -10.94 3.63 15.43
N THR A 310 -11.53 2.63 14.75
CA THR A 310 -12.32 2.83 13.55
C THR A 310 -13.80 2.58 13.79
N SER A 311 -14.68 3.16 12.98
CA SER A 311 -16.13 2.93 13.06
C SER A 311 -16.65 1.82 12.14
N GLY A 312 -15.82 1.32 11.23
CA GLY A 312 -16.26 0.41 10.16
C GLY A 312 -16.47 1.14 8.84
N ASN A 313 -16.31 0.42 7.73
CA ASN A 313 -16.47 0.90 6.37
C ASN A 313 -17.49 0.03 5.61
N ASP A 314 -18.70 0.56 5.43
CA ASP A 314 -19.83 -0.10 4.77
C ASP A 314 -19.75 -0.07 3.23
N THR A 315 -18.72 0.57 2.67
CA THR A 315 -18.52 0.71 1.21
C THR A 315 -17.41 -0.19 0.66
N CYS A 316 -17.10 -1.27 1.37
CA CYS A 316 -16.17 -2.30 0.89
C CYS A 316 -16.85 -3.24 -0.14
N HIS A 317 -16.09 -3.71 -1.13
CA HIS A 317 -16.59 -4.60 -2.19
C HIS A 317 -15.52 -5.60 -2.67
N LEU A 318 -15.95 -6.59 -3.44
CA LEU A 318 -15.09 -7.67 -3.96
C LEU A 318 -14.47 -7.28 -5.31
N ILE A 319 -13.20 -7.64 -5.52
CA ILE A 319 -12.52 -7.55 -6.82
C ILE A 319 -12.12 -8.96 -7.31
N LEU A 320 -12.68 -9.37 -8.45
CA LEU A 320 -12.30 -10.58 -9.19
C LEU A 320 -11.11 -10.28 -10.12
N ARG A 321 -9.97 -10.95 -9.92
CA ARG A 321 -8.70 -10.67 -10.62
C ARG A 321 -8.00 -11.90 -11.20
N GLY A 322 -8.72 -13.02 -11.27
CA GLY A 322 -8.25 -14.35 -11.57
C GLY A 322 -7.39 -14.94 -10.45
N GLY A 323 -6.82 -16.10 -10.72
CA GLY A 323 -5.95 -16.81 -9.80
C GLY A 323 -5.07 -17.83 -10.51
N LYS A 324 -4.41 -18.69 -9.73
CA LYS A 324 -3.69 -19.86 -10.28
C LYS A 324 -4.64 -20.85 -10.95
N SER A 325 -5.90 -20.89 -10.53
CA SER A 325 -6.97 -21.69 -11.12
C SER A 325 -7.43 -21.20 -12.50
N GLY A 326 -7.05 -19.98 -12.90
CA GLY A 326 -7.45 -19.38 -14.18
C GLY A 326 -8.11 -18.01 -14.00
N PRO A 327 -8.61 -17.44 -15.10
CA PRO A 327 -9.49 -16.27 -15.06
C PRO A 327 -10.77 -16.54 -14.28
N ASN A 328 -11.39 -15.49 -13.73
CA ASN A 328 -12.65 -15.55 -12.99
C ASN A 328 -13.58 -14.36 -13.31
N PHE A 329 -13.62 -13.94 -14.58
CA PHE A 329 -14.45 -12.80 -15.03
C PHE A 329 -15.77 -13.22 -15.67
N GLU A 330 -15.92 -14.49 -16.05
CA GLU A 330 -17.11 -15.03 -16.72
C GLU A 330 -18.29 -15.14 -15.76
N LYS A 331 -19.49 -15.28 -16.32
CA LYS A 331 -20.75 -15.18 -15.58
C LYS A 331 -20.83 -16.17 -14.40
N GLU A 332 -20.38 -17.41 -14.57
CA GLU A 332 -20.38 -18.42 -13.50
C GLU A 332 -19.57 -17.99 -12.27
N HIS A 333 -18.50 -17.21 -12.46
CA HIS A 333 -17.67 -16.71 -11.37
C HIS A 333 -18.31 -15.51 -10.68
N VAL A 334 -19.03 -14.66 -11.42
CA VAL A 334 -19.86 -13.60 -10.85
C VAL A 334 -21.01 -14.20 -10.05
N ASP A 335 -21.60 -15.30 -10.52
CA ASP A 335 -22.65 -16.04 -9.80
C ASP A 335 -22.15 -16.63 -8.48
N ASP A 336 -20.98 -17.29 -8.46
CA ASP A 336 -20.37 -17.80 -7.22
C ASP A 336 -19.98 -16.67 -6.25
N ALA A 337 -19.41 -15.58 -6.77
CA ALA A 337 -19.06 -14.40 -5.97
C ALA A 337 -20.30 -13.79 -5.30
N SER A 338 -21.38 -13.60 -6.05
CA SER A 338 -22.65 -13.09 -5.55
C SER A 338 -23.25 -14.00 -4.48
N ALA A 339 -23.31 -15.32 -4.72
CA ALA A 339 -23.82 -16.28 -3.76
C ALA A 339 -23.07 -16.24 -2.41
N ARG A 340 -21.74 -16.11 -2.44
CA ARG A 340 -20.90 -16.00 -1.22
C ARG A 340 -21.12 -14.70 -0.47
N MET A 341 -21.18 -13.58 -1.20
CA MET A 341 -21.44 -12.25 -0.62
C MET A 341 -22.81 -12.22 0.08
N LEU A 342 -23.86 -12.72 -0.59
CA LEU A 342 -25.20 -12.79 -0.03
C LEU A 342 -25.27 -13.71 1.19
N LYS A 343 -24.61 -14.88 1.14
CA LYS A 343 -24.49 -15.79 2.30
C LYS A 343 -23.81 -15.13 3.51
N ALA A 344 -22.93 -14.16 3.27
CA ALA A 344 -22.26 -13.37 4.31
C ALA A 344 -23.04 -12.11 4.72
N ASN A 345 -24.30 -11.94 4.28
CA ASN A 345 -25.14 -10.76 4.52
C ASN A 345 -24.51 -9.44 4.00
N LEU A 346 -23.87 -9.51 2.84
CA LEU A 346 -23.33 -8.36 2.11
C LEU A 346 -24.14 -8.09 0.84
N VAL A 347 -24.13 -6.84 0.39
CA VAL A 347 -24.56 -6.49 -0.97
C VAL A 347 -23.51 -7.06 -1.93
N ASP A 348 -23.94 -7.82 -2.93
CA ASP A 348 -23.08 -8.52 -3.90
C ASP A 348 -22.48 -7.59 -4.97
N ASN A 349 -21.79 -6.56 -4.50
CA ASN A 349 -21.02 -5.63 -5.33
C ASN A 349 -19.74 -6.30 -5.83
N VAL A 350 -19.67 -6.57 -7.13
CA VAL A 350 -18.51 -7.20 -7.79
C VAL A 350 -17.83 -6.22 -8.74
N MET A 351 -16.54 -5.98 -8.53
CA MET A 351 -15.65 -5.33 -9.48
C MET A 351 -14.77 -6.38 -10.18
N ILE A 352 -14.48 -6.20 -11.47
CA ILE A 352 -13.68 -7.16 -12.25
C ILE A 352 -12.41 -6.51 -12.80
N ASP A 353 -11.25 -7.01 -12.38
CA ASP A 353 -9.94 -6.61 -12.90
C ASP A 353 -9.68 -7.32 -14.23
N CYS A 354 -9.59 -6.56 -15.31
CA CYS A 354 -9.38 -7.10 -16.65
C CYS A 354 -7.93 -7.57 -16.88
N SER A 355 -6.99 -7.10 -16.05
CA SER A 355 -5.56 -7.40 -16.17
C SER A 355 -5.19 -8.68 -15.39
N HIS A 356 -3.94 -8.79 -14.93
CA HIS A 356 -3.46 -9.79 -13.99
C HIS A 356 -3.83 -11.24 -14.36
N GLY A 357 -4.49 -11.97 -13.44
CA GLY A 357 -4.87 -13.37 -13.66
C GLY A 357 -5.91 -13.52 -14.77
N ASN A 358 -6.84 -12.56 -14.86
CA ASN A 358 -7.90 -12.57 -15.87
C ASN A 358 -7.37 -12.37 -17.29
N SER A 359 -6.38 -11.51 -17.47
CA SER A 359 -5.68 -11.36 -18.76
C SER A 359 -4.69 -12.49 -19.07
N GLN A 360 -4.47 -13.41 -18.12
CA GLN A 360 -3.37 -14.39 -18.16
C GLN A 360 -2.00 -13.70 -18.33
N LYS A 361 -1.83 -12.52 -17.73
CA LYS A 361 -0.65 -11.64 -17.84
C LYS A 361 -0.34 -11.19 -19.29
N LYS A 362 -1.34 -11.15 -20.16
CA LYS A 362 -1.22 -10.65 -21.54
C LYS A 362 -2.09 -9.40 -21.68
N HIS A 363 -1.48 -8.22 -21.71
CA HIS A 363 -2.22 -6.94 -21.76
C HIS A 363 -3.26 -6.87 -22.89
N LYS A 364 -3.01 -7.49 -24.05
CA LYS A 364 -3.97 -7.55 -25.18
C LYS A 364 -5.23 -8.37 -24.87
N ASN A 365 -5.18 -9.28 -23.89
CA ASN A 365 -6.35 -10.03 -23.45
C ASN A 365 -7.30 -9.18 -22.59
N GLN A 366 -6.88 -8.02 -22.06
CA GLN A 366 -7.78 -7.13 -21.31
C GLN A 366 -9.02 -6.75 -22.14
N VAL A 367 -8.88 -6.57 -23.46
CA VAL A 367 -9.98 -6.30 -24.38
C VAL A 367 -11.02 -7.42 -24.38
N LYS A 368 -10.57 -8.68 -24.35
CA LYS A 368 -11.47 -9.85 -24.30
C LYS A 368 -12.21 -9.94 -22.99
N VAL A 369 -11.52 -9.65 -21.89
CA VAL A 369 -12.15 -9.61 -20.55
C VAL A 369 -13.19 -8.49 -20.49
N ALA A 370 -12.84 -7.29 -20.97
CA ALA A 370 -13.76 -6.15 -21.02
C ALA A 370 -14.99 -6.42 -21.90
N ALA A 371 -14.82 -7.05 -23.06
CA ALA A 371 -15.92 -7.43 -23.95
C ALA A 371 -16.88 -8.43 -23.26
N ASN A 372 -16.35 -9.43 -22.56
CA ASN A 372 -17.18 -10.37 -21.80
C ASN A 372 -17.97 -9.68 -20.68
N ILE A 373 -17.35 -8.73 -19.97
CA ILE A 373 -18.03 -7.91 -18.96
C ILE A 373 -19.12 -7.05 -19.61
N ALA A 374 -18.82 -6.42 -20.75
CA ALA A 374 -19.80 -5.65 -21.52
C ALA A 374 -21.01 -6.52 -21.91
N ASP A 375 -20.80 -7.75 -22.37
CA ASP A 375 -21.89 -8.67 -22.68
C ASP A 375 -22.74 -9.02 -21.46
N GLN A 376 -22.12 -9.26 -20.30
CA GLN A 376 -22.85 -9.47 -19.05
C GLN A 376 -23.71 -8.25 -18.67
N LEU A 377 -23.16 -7.04 -18.78
CA LEU A 377 -23.91 -5.79 -18.56
C LEU A 377 -25.11 -5.69 -19.51
N ARG A 378 -24.93 -5.96 -20.81
CA ARG A 378 -26.01 -5.96 -21.82
C ARG A 378 -27.12 -6.95 -21.48
N THR A 379 -26.80 -8.05 -20.80
CA THR A 379 -27.82 -9.01 -20.33
C THR A 379 -28.64 -8.52 -19.13
N GLY A 380 -28.32 -7.36 -18.54
CA GLY A 380 -29.04 -6.79 -17.40
C GLY A 380 -28.31 -6.95 -16.06
N ASP A 381 -27.11 -7.54 -16.05
CA ASP A 381 -26.39 -7.85 -14.80
C ASP A 381 -26.02 -6.56 -14.05
N ASP A 382 -26.71 -6.32 -12.94
CA ASP A 382 -26.51 -5.17 -12.08
C ASP A 382 -25.42 -5.44 -11.04
N ARG A 383 -25.07 -6.70 -10.76
CA ARG A 383 -24.12 -7.08 -9.70
C ARG A 383 -22.71 -6.55 -9.98
N ILE A 384 -22.36 -6.42 -11.26
CA ILE A 384 -21.11 -5.82 -11.73
C ILE A 384 -21.16 -4.30 -11.53
N VAL A 385 -20.49 -3.83 -10.48
CA VAL A 385 -20.39 -2.40 -10.11
C VAL A 385 -19.23 -1.69 -10.78
N GLY A 386 -18.22 -2.41 -11.25
CA GLY A 386 -17.06 -1.78 -11.85
C GLY A 386 -16.05 -2.70 -12.48
N VAL A 387 -15.06 -2.07 -13.12
CA VAL A 387 -13.92 -2.74 -13.75
C VAL A 387 -12.60 -2.07 -13.40
N MET A 388 -11.51 -2.83 -13.43
CA MET A 388 -10.15 -2.30 -13.40
C MET A 388 -9.42 -2.58 -14.70
N LEU A 389 -8.69 -1.59 -15.21
CA LEU A 389 -7.96 -1.65 -16.46
C LEU A 389 -6.54 -1.11 -16.27
N GLU A 390 -5.53 -1.84 -16.76
CA GLU A 390 -4.15 -1.36 -16.83
C GLU A 390 -3.89 -0.80 -18.23
N SER A 391 -3.74 0.52 -18.28
CA SER A 391 -3.69 1.33 -19.49
C SER A 391 -2.61 2.40 -19.35
N ASN A 392 -1.88 2.70 -20.43
CA ASN A 392 -0.92 3.78 -20.45
C ASN A 392 -1.00 4.51 -21.80
N ILE A 393 -0.16 5.53 -21.99
CA ILE A 393 -0.07 6.23 -23.28
C ILE A 393 0.43 5.24 -24.34
N GLU A 394 1.55 4.57 -24.06
CA GLU A 394 2.17 3.56 -24.92
C GLU A 394 1.85 2.14 -24.43
N GLU A 395 1.59 1.23 -25.38
CA GLU A 395 1.30 -0.17 -25.06
C GLU A 395 2.53 -0.97 -24.59
N GLY A 396 2.27 -2.05 -23.86
CA GLY A 396 3.28 -2.98 -23.38
C GLY A 396 3.99 -2.52 -22.11
N ASN A 397 5.21 -3.02 -21.91
CA ASN A 397 6.12 -2.59 -20.86
C ASN A 397 7.57 -2.52 -21.37
N GLN A 398 8.47 -2.03 -20.51
CA GLN A 398 9.89 -1.94 -20.74
C GLN A 398 10.68 -2.25 -19.46
N PRO A 399 11.91 -2.79 -19.55
CA PRO A 399 12.76 -3.01 -18.38
C PRO A 399 13.46 -1.73 -17.93
N LEU A 400 13.64 -1.57 -16.61
CA LEU A 400 14.54 -0.57 -16.05
C LEU A 400 16.00 -1.02 -16.25
N THR A 401 16.66 -0.47 -17.27
CA THR A 401 18.07 -0.76 -17.55
C THR A 401 18.91 0.48 -17.23
N PRO A 402 19.92 0.40 -16.33
CA PRO A 402 20.76 1.55 -15.99
C PRO A 402 21.35 2.23 -17.23
N GLY A 403 21.27 3.56 -17.27
CA GLY A 403 21.83 4.39 -18.35
C GLY A 403 21.08 4.34 -19.68
N LYS A 404 19.97 3.60 -19.79
CA LYS A 404 19.11 3.63 -20.98
C LYS A 404 17.91 4.55 -20.76
N PRO A 405 17.63 5.50 -21.66
CA PRO A 405 16.43 6.32 -21.56
C PRO A 405 15.17 5.45 -21.68
N LEU A 406 14.16 5.77 -20.88
CA LEU A 406 12.87 5.10 -20.91
C LEU A 406 12.00 5.69 -22.03
N VAL A 407 11.22 4.84 -22.67
CA VAL A 407 10.15 5.28 -23.59
C VAL A 407 9.09 6.01 -22.75
N TYR A 408 8.79 7.25 -23.14
CA TYR A 408 7.78 8.07 -22.48
C TYR A 408 6.42 7.37 -22.48
N GLY A 409 5.70 7.45 -21.35
CA GLY A 409 4.34 6.90 -21.27
C GLY A 409 4.24 5.38 -21.40
N LYS A 410 5.34 4.63 -21.21
CA LYS A 410 5.37 3.16 -21.27
C LYS A 410 5.70 2.55 -19.92
N SER A 411 4.93 1.55 -19.51
CA SER A 411 5.05 0.92 -18.19
C SER A 411 6.42 0.29 -17.93
N VAL A 412 6.93 0.42 -16.70
CA VAL A 412 8.15 -0.27 -16.22
C VAL A 412 7.84 -1.52 -15.37
N THR A 413 6.56 -1.82 -15.19
CA THR A 413 6.05 -2.98 -14.43
C THR A 413 5.25 -3.91 -15.33
N ASP A 414 4.00 -4.22 -15.01
CA ASP A 414 3.16 -5.04 -15.87
C ASP A 414 2.81 -4.28 -17.16
N ALA A 415 2.66 -5.02 -18.26
CA ALA A 415 2.31 -4.47 -19.55
C ALA A 415 0.89 -3.88 -19.56
N CYS A 416 0.74 -2.71 -20.16
CA CYS A 416 -0.53 -1.97 -20.25
C CYS A 416 -1.09 -2.00 -21.68
N MET A 417 -2.40 -1.77 -21.81
CA MET A 417 -2.98 -1.37 -23.10
C MET A 417 -2.51 0.03 -23.48
N GLY A 418 -2.44 0.32 -24.78
CA GLY A 418 -2.19 1.67 -25.29
C GLY A 418 -3.42 2.56 -25.20
N TRP A 419 -3.24 3.84 -25.51
CA TRP A 419 -4.27 4.86 -25.40
C TRP A 419 -5.48 4.59 -26.31
N GLU A 420 -5.24 4.23 -27.57
CA GLU A 420 -6.29 4.02 -28.58
C GLU A 420 -7.21 2.87 -28.16
N THR A 421 -6.65 1.74 -27.74
CA THR A 421 -7.40 0.60 -27.20
C THR A 421 -8.17 0.98 -25.93
N THR A 422 -7.62 1.88 -25.11
CA THR A 422 -8.30 2.36 -23.91
C THR A 422 -9.59 3.12 -24.26
N VAL A 423 -9.54 3.99 -25.28
CA VAL A 423 -10.70 4.72 -25.77
C VAL A 423 -11.79 3.76 -26.27
N GLU A 424 -11.41 2.76 -27.07
CA GLU A 424 -12.32 1.75 -27.61
C GLU A 424 -13.04 0.98 -26.49
N VAL A 425 -12.28 0.45 -25.52
CA VAL A 425 -12.81 -0.31 -24.39
C VAL A 425 -13.76 0.53 -23.54
N LEU A 426 -13.42 1.78 -23.24
CA LEU A 426 -14.29 2.65 -22.44
C LEU A 426 -15.60 2.98 -23.16
N ARG A 427 -15.56 3.21 -24.47
CA ARG A 427 -16.78 3.49 -25.26
C ARG A 427 -17.70 2.26 -25.34
N ASP A 428 -17.13 1.07 -25.47
CA ASP A 428 -17.89 -0.19 -25.46
C ASP A 428 -18.56 -0.44 -24.11
N LEU A 429 -17.82 -0.27 -23.00
CA LEU A 429 -18.38 -0.38 -21.65
C LEU A 429 -19.51 0.64 -21.42
N ALA A 430 -19.36 1.88 -21.89
CA ALA A 430 -20.40 2.89 -21.80
C ALA A 430 -21.66 2.48 -22.61
N ALA A 431 -21.48 1.88 -23.79
CA ALA A 431 -22.60 1.35 -24.57
C ALA A 431 -23.33 0.22 -23.83
N ALA A 432 -22.58 -0.71 -23.25
CA ALA A 432 -23.13 -1.82 -22.48
C ALA A 432 -23.92 -1.35 -21.24
N VAL A 433 -23.49 -0.28 -20.56
CA VAL A 433 -24.25 0.34 -19.46
C VAL A 433 -25.58 0.93 -19.97
N ARG A 434 -25.59 1.60 -21.12
CA ARG A 434 -26.85 2.12 -21.71
C ARG A 434 -27.83 1.01 -22.04
N GLU A 435 -27.33 -0.11 -22.58
CA GLU A 435 -28.14 -1.29 -22.87
C GLU A 435 -28.68 -1.95 -21.59
N ARG A 436 -27.83 -2.09 -20.55
CA ARG A 436 -28.25 -2.56 -19.21
C ARG A 436 -29.39 -1.71 -18.66
N ARG A 437 -29.22 -0.39 -18.68
CA ARG A 437 -30.21 0.59 -18.20
C ARG A 437 -31.54 0.44 -18.94
N ALA A 438 -31.50 0.33 -20.27
CA ALA A 438 -32.70 0.15 -21.07
C ALA A 438 -33.43 -1.16 -20.73
N LYS A 439 -32.69 -2.24 -20.45
CA LYS A 439 -33.26 -3.54 -20.10
C LYS A 439 -33.87 -3.58 -18.70
N ASN A 440 -33.24 -2.93 -17.71
CA ASN A 440 -33.72 -2.94 -16.33
C ASN A 440 -34.88 -1.96 -16.08
N HIS A 441 -35.18 -1.08 -17.03
CA HIS A 441 -36.37 -0.20 -17.01
C HIS A 441 -37.56 -0.75 -17.81
N GLN A 442 -37.40 -1.87 -18.51
CA GLN A 442 -38.49 -2.66 -19.10
C GLN A 442 -39.01 -3.65 -18.06
#